data_AF-A0A1G0L3C6-F1
#
_entry.id   AF-A0A1G0L3C6-F1
#
_cell.length_a   1.000
_cell.length_b   1.000
_cell.length_c   1.000
_cell.angle_alpha   90.00
_cell.angle_beta   90.00
_cell.angle_gamma   90.00
#
_symmetry.space_group_name_H-M   'P 1'
#
loop_
_entity.id
_entity.type
_entity.pdbx_description
1 polymer ?
#
loop_
_entity_poly.entity_id
_entity_poly.type
_entity_poly.pdbx_seq_one_letter_code
_entity_poly.pdbx_strand_id
1 'polypeptide(L)'
;EDVNGVIHRTLARAEEALERTPELLAVLREAGVVDAGGMGFVRMIEGIVRLIDGHLAHEAAEDQKAFEGMAPAATAEVAADQDYRYCTEVLVRGERLPGSAEARSAVHELGGSLIVLRTADLLRVHVHLNDPAPLFTLAESWGEVLTRKAEDMREQPRLLSAETKPVTVVCDSSCDLPDELLDRHGIGLVALQLMYGDEVFQDRVGLDNQEFFRRLRAGLVATTSQPTVATFTEAYEHARAMADEVVVVLLSGALSGTYANAEAARRTFAAGGIHLVDSRSASLGVGLLALRGAELAEAGWPAADIAAELTRVRGQSGLFFTVDTLDNLIRSGRVSRVKGWLGSLLDFKPILALDAEGLVSPVDRVRGRAALLPKVLALLDEALPQRRARLRMGVVHADCANTARDVRDALHRRYHPFEIVVSPITAVLAAHTGPDAWGVIWQVEDGIPSRDPGEAGNKSRSGLL
;
A
#
# COMPACT_ATOMS: atom_id res chain seq x y z
N GLU A 1 -28.37 46.20 -0.60
CA GLU A 1 -28.19 45.84 -2.01
C GLU A 1 -28.87 44.50 -2.26
N ASP A 2 -29.47 44.30 -3.42
CA ASP A 2 -30.06 43.02 -3.80
C ASP A 2 -28.95 41.99 -4.04
N VAL A 3 -29.08 40.81 -3.42
CA VAL A 3 -28.15 39.68 -3.53
C VAL A 3 -27.94 39.30 -4.99
N ASN A 4 -28.98 39.39 -5.82
CA ASN A 4 -28.90 39.12 -7.24
C ASN A 4 -27.94 40.11 -7.94
N GLY A 5 -28.08 41.40 -7.65
CA GLY A 5 -27.18 42.42 -8.20
C GLY A 5 -25.72 42.25 -7.78
N VAL A 6 -25.45 41.74 -6.58
CA VAL A 6 -24.07 41.53 -6.08
C VAL A 6 -23.40 40.34 -6.76
N ILE A 7 -24.10 39.22 -6.96
CA ILE A 7 -23.52 38.01 -7.55
C ILE A 7 -23.19 38.22 -9.04
N HIS A 8 -24.06 38.91 -9.80
CA HIS A 8 -23.80 39.26 -11.20
C HIS A 8 -22.58 40.16 -11.37
N ARG A 9 -22.40 41.15 -10.49
CA ARG A 9 -21.19 42.00 -10.50
C ARG A 9 -19.93 41.23 -10.11
N THR A 10 -20.05 40.27 -9.19
CA THR A 10 -18.95 39.40 -8.80
C THR A 10 -18.50 38.52 -9.97
N LEU A 11 -19.45 37.95 -10.74
CA LEU A 11 -19.14 37.17 -11.94
C LEU A 11 -18.36 38.00 -12.97
N ALA A 12 -18.89 39.17 -13.36
CA ALA A 12 -18.23 40.04 -14.33
C ALA A 12 -16.81 40.44 -13.90
N ARG A 13 -16.61 40.72 -12.60
CA ARG A 13 -15.28 41.05 -12.06
C ARG A 13 -14.34 39.85 -12.02
N ALA A 14 -14.86 38.65 -11.79
CA ALA A 14 -14.08 37.43 -11.81
C ALA A 14 -13.65 37.07 -13.25
N GLU A 15 -14.51 37.28 -14.24
CA GLU A 15 -14.18 37.13 -15.67
C GLU A 15 -13.10 38.11 -16.11
N GLU A 16 -13.24 39.41 -15.80
CA GLU A 16 -12.20 40.43 -16.07
C GLU A 16 -10.86 40.08 -15.40
N ALA A 17 -10.90 39.55 -14.16
CA ALA A 17 -9.69 39.14 -13.46
C ALA A 17 -9.04 37.93 -14.12
N LEU A 18 -9.85 36.96 -14.58
CA LEU A 18 -9.38 35.77 -15.28
C LEU A 18 -8.73 36.10 -16.63
N GLU A 19 -9.33 36.97 -17.42
CA GLU A 19 -8.79 37.43 -18.70
C GLU A 19 -7.41 38.09 -18.58
N ARG A 20 -7.11 38.68 -17.42
CA ARG A 20 -5.83 39.32 -17.12
C ARG A 20 -4.75 38.36 -16.65
N THR A 21 -5.09 37.12 -16.29
CA THR A 21 -4.11 36.14 -15.79
C THR A 21 -2.94 35.85 -16.75
N PRO A 22 -3.11 35.85 -18.08
CA PRO A 22 -1.98 35.72 -19.01
C PRO A 22 -1.00 36.92 -18.96
N GLU A 23 -1.43 38.07 -18.45
CA GLU A 23 -0.55 39.25 -18.27
C GLU A 23 0.27 39.17 -16.97
N LEU A 24 -0.14 38.32 -16.03
CA LEU A 24 0.48 38.20 -14.71
C LEU A 24 1.63 37.18 -14.69
N LEU A 25 1.58 36.17 -15.56
CA LEU A 25 2.60 35.11 -15.64
C LEU A 25 2.98 34.84 -17.09
N ALA A 26 4.28 34.90 -17.39
CA ALA A 26 4.82 34.68 -18.74
C ALA A 26 4.45 33.29 -19.30
N VAL A 27 4.41 32.26 -18.46
CA VAL A 27 4.07 30.88 -18.85
C VAL A 27 2.64 30.74 -19.38
N LEU A 28 1.68 31.47 -18.79
CA LEU A 28 0.28 31.50 -19.25
C LEU A 28 0.16 32.27 -20.57
N ARG A 29 0.92 33.35 -20.72
CA ARG A 29 1.01 34.15 -21.95
C ARG A 29 1.52 33.36 -23.14
N GLU A 30 2.61 32.63 -22.95
CA GLU A 30 3.24 31.81 -24.00
C GLU A 30 2.35 30.64 -24.40
N ALA A 31 1.62 30.06 -23.44
CA ALA A 31 0.68 28.98 -23.67
C ALA A 31 -0.67 29.46 -24.26
N GLY A 32 -0.96 30.76 -24.24
CA GLY A 32 -2.24 31.32 -24.73
C GLY A 32 -3.44 30.89 -23.89
N VAL A 33 -3.24 30.54 -22.62
CA VAL A 33 -4.29 30.06 -21.71
C VAL A 33 -4.42 30.97 -20.49
N VAL A 34 -5.57 30.92 -19.83
CA VAL A 34 -5.82 31.59 -18.54
C VAL A 34 -5.53 30.66 -17.36
N ASP A 35 -5.41 31.21 -16.16
CA ASP A 35 -5.20 30.43 -14.94
C ASP A 35 -6.32 29.41 -14.70
N ALA A 36 -5.97 28.14 -14.52
CA ALA A 36 -6.93 27.06 -14.37
C ALA A 36 -7.72 27.16 -13.06
N GLY A 37 -7.08 27.63 -11.98
CA GLY A 37 -7.74 27.86 -10.68
C GLY A 37 -8.76 28.99 -10.75
N GLY A 38 -8.39 30.11 -11.38
CA GLY A 38 -9.26 31.24 -11.66
C GLY A 38 -10.43 30.86 -12.57
N MET A 39 -10.19 30.05 -13.60
CA MET A 39 -11.25 29.53 -14.48
C MET A 39 -12.25 28.68 -13.69
N GLY A 40 -11.78 27.77 -12.83
CA GLY A 40 -12.64 26.95 -11.98
C GLY A 40 -13.52 27.80 -11.05
N PHE A 41 -12.96 28.86 -10.47
CA PHE A 41 -13.71 29.80 -9.63
C PHE A 41 -14.78 30.56 -10.43
N VAL A 42 -14.45 31.08 -11.62
CA VAL A 42 -15.41 31.75 -12.51
C VAL A 42 -16.56 30.82 -12.87
N ARG A 43 -16.29 29.56 -13.25
CA ARG A 43 -17.33 28.56 -13.59
C ARG A 43 -18.25 28.24 -12.42
N MET A 44 -17.72 28.21 -11.20
CA MET A 44 -18.52 28.01 -9.98
C MET A 44 -19.50 29.18 -9.77
N ILE A 45 -19.02 30.42 -9.87
CA ILE A 45 -19.87 31.62 -9.73
C ILE A 45 -20.90 31.69 -10.87
N GLU A 46 -20.48 31.36 -12.10
CA GLU A 46 -21.37 31.27 -13.27
C GLU A 46 -22.51 30.28 -13.04
N GLY A 47 -22.23 29.10 -12.50
CA GLY A 47 -23.24 28.11 -12.13
C GLY A 47 -24.23 28.63 -11.07
N ILE A 48 -23.75 29.37 -10.08
CA ILE A 48 -24.60 30.00 -9.05
C ILE A 48 -25.51 31.08 -9.65
N VAL A 49 -24.96 31.92 -10.53
CA VAL A 49 -25.74 32.95 -11.25
C VAL A 49 -26.83 32.31 -12.10
N ARG A 50 -26.50 31.28 -12.89
CA ARG A 50 -27.47 30.53 -13.70
C ARG A 50 -28.59 29.94 -12.85
N LEU A 51 -28.27 29.38 -11.69
CA LEU A 51 -29.26 28.84 -10.75
C LEU A 51 -30.19 29.93 -10.20
N ILE A 52 -29.64 31.09 -9.82
CA ILE A 52 -30.42 32.23 -9.30
C ILE A 52 -31.35 32.80 -10.39
N ASP A 53 -30.89 32.83 -11.64
CA ASP A 53 -31.68 33.29 -12.79
C ASP A 53 -32.71 32.24 -13.27
N GLY A 54 -32.83 31.09 -12.58
CA GLY A 54 -33.84 30.07 -12.86
C GLY A 54 -33.46 29.06 -13.94
N HIS A 55 -32.21 29.02 -14.38
CA HIS A 55 -31.71 28.03 -15.33
C HIS A 55 -31.28 26.76 -14.57
N LEU A 56 -32.18 25.76 -14.50
CA LEU A 56 -31.88 24.46 -13.92
C LEU A 56 -30.97 23.65 -14.86
N ALA A 57 -30.02 22.91 -14.28
CA ALA A 57 -28.90 22.22 -14.95
C ALA A 57 -29.26 21.06 -15.90
N HIS A 58 -30.48 21.01 -16.45
CA HIS A 58 -30.91 19.95 -17.37
C HIS A 58 -30.71 20.25 -18.86
N GLU A 59 -30.29 21.47 -19.23
CA GLU A 59 -30.06 21.85 -20.65
C GLU A 59 -28.57 21.94 -21.04
N ALA A 60 -27.64 21.59 -20.14
CA ALA A 60 -26.19 21.68 -20.40
C ALA A 60 -25.58 20.42 -21.04
N ALA A 61 -26.39 19.53 -21.62
CA ALA A 61 -25.90 18.29 -22.22
C ALA A 61 -25.43 18.43 -23.69
N GLU A 62 -25.61 19.58 -24.34
CA GLU A 62 -25.39 19.69 -25.80
C GLU A 62 -24.21 20.57 -26.26
N ASP A 63 -23.37 21.10 -25.38
CA ASP A 63 -22.22 21.94 -25.82
C ASP A 63 -20.88 21.57 -25.19
N GLN A 64 -20.63 20.26 -25.01
CA GLN A 64 -19.27 19.75 -24.86
C GLN A 64 -18.57 19.72 -26.22
N LYS A 65 -18.12 20.89 -26.71
CA LYS A 65 -16.98 20.89 -27.63
C LYS A 65 -15.75 20.45 -26.84
N ALA A 66 -15.20 19.33 -27.27
CA ALA A 66 -13.99 18.71 -26.75
C ALA A 66 -12.89 19.75 -26.48
N PHE A 67 -12.42 19.78 -25.23
CA PHE A 67 -11.20 20.49 -24.86
C PHE A 67 -10.03 19.58 -25.25
N GLU A 68 -9.59 19.66 -26.50
CA GLU A 68 -8.34 19.06 -26.95
C GLU A 68 -7.17 19.90 -26.45
N GLY A 69 -6.37 19.34 -25.55
CA GLY A 69 -5.04 19.86 -25.19
C GLY A 69 -4.88 20.25 -23.72
N MET A 70 -4.10 19.47 -22.99
CA MET A 70 -3.58 19.83 -21.67
C MET A 70 -2.68 21.06 -21.82
N ALA A 71 -2.94 22.12 -21.06
CA ALA A 71 -2.20 23.37 -21.17
C ALA A 71 -0.68 23.17 -20.87
N PRO A 72 0.23 23.79 -21.64
CA PRO A 72 1.69 23.73 -21.43
C PRO A 72 2.15 24.13 -20.01
N ALA A 73 1.44 25.07 -19.37
CA ALA A 73 1.75 25.54 -18.02
C ALA A 73 1.36 24.50 -16.94
N ALA A 74 0.19 23.87 -17.08
CA ALA A 74 -0.23 22.79 -16.21
C ALA A 74 0.67 21.56 -16.37
N THR A 75 1.16 21.28 -17.59
CA THR A 75 2.15 20.22 -17.82
C THR A 75 3.51 20.53 -17.22
N ALA A 76 3.94 21.81 -17.16
CA ALA A 76 5.22 22.20 -16.57
C ALA A 76 5.22 22.16 -15.02
N GLU A 77 4.15 22.61 -14.35
CA GLU A 77 4.00 22.46 -12.89
C GLU A 77 3.79 20.99 -12.48
N VAL A 78 2.96 20.25 -13.22
CA VAL A 78 2.77 18.80 -12.99
C VAL A 78 4.05 18.01 -13.26
N ALA A 79 4.93 18.45 -14.18
CA ALA A 79 6.22 17.81 -14.40
C ALA A 79 7.23 18.06 -13.27
N ALA A 80 7.19 19.23 -12.61
CA ALA A 80 8.06 19.54 -11.49
C ALA A 80 7.66 18.82 -10.18
N ASP A 81 6.39 18.47 -10.03
CA ASP A 81 5.87 17.72 -8.87
C ASP A 81 5.90 16.19 -9.02
N GLN A 82 6.22 15.66 -10.21
CA GLN A 82 6.31 14.22 -10.46
C GLN A 82 7.49 13.52 -9.74
N ASP A 83 8.47 14.27 -9.24
CA ASP A 83 9.65 13.70 -8.58
C ASP A 83 9.39 13.28 -7.11
N TYR A 84 8.24 13.66 -6.54
CA TYR A 84 7.86 13.32 -5.17
C TYR A 84 6.77 12.26 -5.13
N ARG A 85 6.87 11.33 -4.17
CA ARG A 85 5.91 10.23 -4.02
C ARG A 85 4.62 10.64 -3.32
N TYR A 86 4.69 11.39 -2.23
CA TYR A 86 3.57 11.61 -1.34
C TYR A 86 3.13 13.07 -1.29
N CYS A 87 1.83 13.28 -1.41
CA CYS A 87 1.16 14.51 -1.00
C CYS A 87 0.85 14.41 0.49
N THR A 88 1.60 15.15 1.31
CA THR A 88 1.53 15.03 2.78
C THR A 88 0.95 16.29 3.39
N GLU A 89 -0.03 16.12 4.28
CA GLU A 89 -0.63 17.20 5.04
C GLU A 89 -0.56 16.96 6.56
N VAL A 90 -0.28 18.03 7.31
CA VAL A 90 -0.39 18.06 8.76
C VAL A 90 -1.22 19.25 9.23
N LEU A 91 -1.98 19.05 10.30
CA LEU A 91 -2.65 20.11 11.04
C LEU A 91 -2.15 20.08 12.48
N VAL A 92 -1.54 21.18 12.94
CA VAL A 92 -0.95 21.30 14.26
C VAL A 92 -1.67 22.40 15.05
N ARG A 93 -1.98 22.13 16.32
CA ARG A 93 -2.50 23.09 17.29
C ARG A 93 -1.43 23.45 18.31
N GLY A 94 -1.28 24.72 18.64
CA GLY A 94 -0.35 25.14 19.69
C GLY A 94 -0.43 26.61 20.04
N GLU A 95 -0.02 26.96 21.25
CA GLU A 95 0.00 28.35 21.74
C GLU A 95 1.20 29.15 21.21
N ARG A 96 2.27 28.46 20.77
CA ARG A 96 3.52 29.06 20.27
C ARG A 96 3.95 28.42 18.96
N LEU A 97 3.09 28.53 17.95
CA LEU A 97 3.38 28.04 16.60
C LEU A 97 4.42 28.91 15.88
N PRO A 98 5.29 28.32 15.03
CA PRO A 98 6.27 29.05 14.24
C PRO A 98 5.63 30.05 13.28
N GLY A 99 6.35 31.11 12.91
CA GLY A 99 5.92 32.03 11.86
C GLY A 99 5.67 31.30 10.53
N SER A 100 4.76 31.77 9.68
CA SER A 100 4.54 31.12 8.36
C SER A 100 5.83 31.04 7.54
N ALA A 101 6.69 32.06 7.60
CA ALA A 101 7.99 32.04 6.92
C ALA A 101 8.98 31.02 7.52
N GLU A 102 9.02 30.92 8.86
CA GLU A 102 9.85 29.95 9.58
C GLU A 102 9.40 28.51 9.30
N ALA A 103 8.10 28.25 9.36
CA ALA A 103 7.52 26.95 9.02
C ALA A 103 7.78 26.58 7.56
N ARG A 104 7.63 27.52 6.61
CA ARG A 104 7.98 27.28 5.20
C ARG A 104 9.45 26.93 5.04
N SER A 105 10.35 27.65 5.71
CA SER A 105 11.79 27.38 5.64
C SER A 105 12.13 25.98 6.16
N ALA A 106 11.56 25.59 7.30
CA ALA A 106 11.80 24.28 7.89
C ALA A 106 11.25 23.11 7.04
N VAL A 107 10.12 23.33 6.35
CA VAL A 107 9.47 22.31 5.50
C VAL A 107 10.11 22.23 4.13
N HIS A 108 10.60 23.35 3.58
CA HIS A 108 11.25 23.38 2.28
C HIS A 108 12.51 22.49 2.23
N GLU A 109 13.16 22.23 3.37
CA GLU A 109 14.28 21.29 3.43
C GLU A 109 13.86 19.83 3.28
N LEU A 110 12.57 19.51 3.41
CA LEU A 110 12.02 18.16 3.40
C LEU A 110 11.41 17.74 2.06
N GLY A 111 11.01 18.68 1.21
CA GLY A 111 10.18 18.40 0.03
C GLY A 111 10.11 19.52 -1.00
N GLY A 112 9.21 19.35 -1.97
CA GLY A 112 9.01 20.24 -3.11
C GLY A 112 7.93 21.30 -2.86
N SER A 113 6.91 21.32 -3.71
CA SER A 113 5.77 22.23 -3.61
C SER A 113 5.18 22.21 -2.20
N LEU A 114 5.02 23.39 -1.58
CA LEU A 114 4.55 23.50 -0.20
C LEU A 114 3.57 24.66 -0.02
N ILE A 115 2.56 24.42 0.81
CA ILE A 115 1.56 25.39 1.26
C ILE A 115 1.56 25.40 2.78
N VAL A 116 1.71 26.59 3.36
CA VAL A 116 1.63 26.80 4.81
C VAL A 116 0.58 27.85 5.11
N LEU A 117 -0.43 27.45 5.89
CA LEU A 117 -1.51 28.30 6.39
C LEU A 117 -1.45 28.34 7.91
N ARG A 118 -1.50 29.53 8.49
CA ARG A 118 -1.43 29.73 9.94
C ARG A 118 -2.57 30.62 10.43
N THR A 119 -3.15 30.24 11.57
CA THR A 119 -4.02 31.08 12.41
C THR A 119 -3.32 31.38 13.74
N ALA A 120 -4.04 31.93 14.72
CA ALA A 120 -3.50 32.19 16.05
C ALA A 120 -3.02 30.90 16.75
N ASP A 121 -3.79 29.81 16.60
CA ASP A 121 -3.65 28.56 17.34
C ASP A 121 -3.52 27.31 16.44
N LEU A 122 -3.63 27.45 15.11
CA LEU A 122 -3.50 26.35 14.15
C LEU A 122 -2.45 26.64 13.07
N LEU A 123 -1.78 25.59 12.62
CA LEU A 123 -0.85 25.57 11.50
C LEU A 123 -1.20 24.38 10.61
N ARG A 124 -1.59 24.63 9.36
CA ARG A 124 -1.74 23.60 8.32
C ARG A 124 -0.56 23.68 7.38
N VAL A 125 0.10 22.55 7.17
CA VAL A 125 1.15 22.39 6.17
C VAL A 125 0.71 21.32 5.18
N HIS A 126 0.86 21.61 3.90
CA HIS A 126 0.76 20.66 2.80
C HIS A 126 2.09 20.71 2.06
N VAL A 127 2.69 19.58 1.74
CA VAL A 127 3.96 19.51 1.02
C VAL A 127 4.07 18.18 0.27
N HIS A 128 4.75 18.19 -0.87
CA HIS A 128 5.09 16.98 -1.61
C HIS A 128 6.49 16.48 -1.25
N LEU A 129 6.61 15.20 -0.88
CA LEU A 129 7.88 14.61 -0.43
C LEU A 129 7.94 13.09 -0.66
N ASN A 130 9.15 12.51 -0.53
CA ASN A 130 9.37 11.08 -0.76
C ASN A 130 9.21 10.21 0.50
N ASP A 131 9.36 10.78 1.69
CA ASP A 131 9.18 10.11 2.98
C ASP A 131 8.43 11.05 3.93
N PRO A 132 7.16 10.78 4.31
CA PRO A 132 6.35 11.64 5.18
C PRO A 132 6.80 11.73 6.64
N ALA A 133 7.59 10.77 7.12
CA ALA A 133 7.93 10.66 8.54
C ALA A 133 8.68 11.89 9.11
N PRO A 134 9.66 12.50 8.42
CA PRO A 134 10.31 13.74 8.86
C PRO A 134 9.35 14.92 9.05
N LEU A 135 8.34 15.08 8.17
CA LEU A 135 7.34 16.14 8.33
C LEU A 135 6.48 15.90 9.57
N PHE A 136 6.05 14.66 9.78
CA PHE A 136 5.27 14.30 10.97
C PHE A 136 6.06 14.54 12.26
N THR A 137 7.34 14.17 12.27
CA THR A 137 8.25 14.41 13.40
C THR A 137 8.46 15.91 13.65
N LEU A 138 8.65 16.70 12.60
CA LEU A 138 8.79 18.15 12.70
C LEU A 138 7.51 18.80 13.25
N ALA A 139 6.34 18.35 12.78
CA ALA A 139 5.04 18.83 13.24
C ALA A 139 4.82 18.60 14.75
N GLU A 140 5.23 17.44 15.26
CA GLU A 140 5.21 17.12 16.70
C GLU A 140 6.05 18.08 17.54
N SER A 141 7.14 18.64 16.98
CA SER A 141 7.97 19.62 17.68
C SER A 141 7.30 20.98 17.86
N TRP A 142 6.27 21.29 17.06
CA TRP A 142 5.58 22.59 17.07
C TRP A 142 4.34 22.62 17.97
N GLY A 143 3.71 21.47 18.23
CA GLY A 143 2.49 21.40 19.04
C GLY A 143 1.77 20.07 18.93
N GLU A 144 0.49 20.07 19.31
CA GLU A 144 -0.41 18.92 19.20
C GLU A 144 -0.78 18.69 17.73
N VAL A 145 -0.39 17.54 17.17
CA VAL A 145 -0.77 17.18 15.80
C VAL A 145 -2.19 16.64 15.78
N LEU A 146 -3.12 17.41 15.23
CA LEU A 146 -4.54 17.06 15.10
C LEU A 146 -4.81 16.12 13.92
N THR A 147 -4.03 16.24 12.84
CA THR A 147 -4.23 15.43 11.63
C THR A 147 -2.90 15.17 10.95
N ARG A 148 -2.71 13.93 10.50
CA ARG A 148 -1.64 13.48 9.61
C ARG A 148 -2.29 12.84 8.40
N LYS A 149 -1.91 13.26 7.20
CA LYS A 149 -2.41 12.71 5.94
C LYS A 149 -1.22 12.55 5.00
N ALA A 150 -1.13 11.43 4.31
CA ALA A 150 -0.17 11.23 3.24
C ALA A 150 -0.83 10.36 2.16
N GLU A 151 -0.91 10.89 0.95
CA GLU A 151 -1.50 10.23 -0.21
C GLU A 151 -0.39 9.94 -1.23
N ASP A 152 -0.31 8.71 -1.73
CA ASP A 152 0.65 8.36 -2.79
C ASP A 152 0.19 9.02 -4.10
N MET A 153 0.93 10.03 -4.55
CA MET A 153 0.61 10.77 -5.76
C MET A 153 0.74 9.90 -6.99
N ARG A 154 1.43 8.75 -6.97
CA ARG A 154 1.55 7.85 -8.14
C ARG A 154 0.25 7.09 -8.44
N GLU A 155 -0.65 7.03 -7.48
CA GLU A 155 -2.00 6.50 -7.70
C GLU A 155 -2.84 7.46 -8.57
N GLN A 156 -2.54 8.77 -8.57
CA GLN A 156 -3.33 9.78 -9.31
C GLN A 156 -3.08 9.85 -10.84
N PRO A 157 -1.83 9.80 -11.37
CA PRO A 157 -1.54 9.87 -12.81
C PRO A 157 -2.13 8.73 -13.63
N ARG A 158 -2.38 7.57 -13.01
CA ARG A 158 -2.89 6.39 -13.71
C ARG A 158 -4.33 6.60 -14.17
N LEU A 159 -5.16 7.30 -13.37
CA LEU A 159 -6.56 7.60 -13.69
C LEU A 159 -6.75 8.45 -14.96
N LEU A 160 -5.69 9.12 -15.42
CA LEU A 160 -5.71 10.00 -16.60
C LEU A 160 -5.32 9.28 -17.90
N SER A 161 -4.84 8.02 -17.83
CA SER A 161 -4.63 7.21 -19.04
C SER A 161 -5.94 6.54 -19.47
N ALA A 162 -6.34 6.75 -20.73
CA ALA A 162 -7.62 6.28 -21.26
C ALA A 162 -7.72 4.75 -21.45
N GLU A 163 -6.67 3.99 -21.17
CA GLU A 163 -6.65 2.53 -21.35
C GLU A 163 -6.74 1.81 -20.00
N THR A 164 -7.87 1.12 -19.79
CA THR A 164 -8.03 0.17 -18.69
C THR A 164 -7.31 -1.14 -19.00
N LYS A 165 -6.72 -1.77 -17.99
CA LYS A 165 -6.14 -3.13 -18.11
C LYS A 165 -7.21 -4.20 -17.87
N PRO A 166 -7.08 -5.43 -18.40
CA PRO A 166 -8.05 -6.49 -18.11
C PRO A 166 -8.12 -6.86 -16.62
N VAL A 167 -6.96 -6.99 -15.97
CA VAL A 167 -6.88 -7.36 -14.55
C VAL A 167 -5.79 -6.54 -13.87
N THR A 168 -6.07 -6.06 -12.66
CA THR A 168 -5.06 -5.52 -11.74
C THR A 168 -5.02 -6.31 -10.43
N VAL A 169 -3.92 -6.15 -9.69
CA VAL A 169 -3.73 -6.81 -8.39
C VAL A 169 -3.62 -5.78 -7.28
N VAL A 170 -4.31 -6.03 -6.18
CA VAL A 170 -4.21 -5.27 -4.94
C VAL A 170 -3.76 -6.20 -3.83
N CYS A 171 -2.91 -5.74 -2.92
CA CYS A 171 -2.61 -6.43 -1.67
C CYS A 171 -2.65 -5.47 -0.49
N ASP A 172 -2.49 -5.99 0.73
CA ASP A 172 -2.37 -5.14 1.92
C ASP A 172 -0.91 -4.91 2.32
N SER A 173 -0.66 -3.89 3.15
CA SER A 173 0.70 -3.46 3.50
C SER A 173 1.55 -4.50 4.23
N SER A 174 0.93 -5.57 4.77
CA SER A 174 1.66 -6.67 5.40
C SER A 174 2.39 -7.56 4.38
N CYS A 175 2.32 -7.26 3.08
CA CYS A 175 2.93 -8.08 2.04
C CYS A 175 4.45 -8.07 2.00
N ASP A 176 5.10 -7.13 2.69
CA ASP A 176 6.56 -6.91 2.71
C ASP A 176 7.24 -6.88 1.33
N LEU A 177 6.50 -6.69 0.23
CA LEU A 177 7.12 -6.47 -1.08
C LEU A 177 7.89 -5.15 -1.06
N PRO A 178 9.12 -5.11 -1.60
CA PRO A 178 9.80 -3.87 -1.92
C PRO A 178 8.95 -3.00 -2.85
N ASP A 179 8.98 -1.69 -2.62
CA ASP A 179 8.19 -0.73 -3.42
C ASP A 179 8.54 -0.80 -4.91
N GLU A 180 9.80 -1.10 -5.25
CA GLU A 180 10.26 -1.33 -6.61
C GLU A 180 9.48 -2.43 -7.35
N LEU A 181 9.06 -3.49 -6.64
CA LEU A 181 8.26 -4.57 -7.21
C LEU A 181 6.77 -4.18 -7.28
N LEU A 182 6.26 -3.47 -6.28
CA LEU A 182 4.90 -2.93 -6.31
C LEU A 182 4.72 -1.98 -7.50
N ASP A 183 5.66 -1.05 -7.69
CA ASP A 183 5.65 -0.06 -8.76
C ASP A 183 5.77 -0.72 -10.13
N ARG A 184 6.74 -1.63 -10.31
CA ARG A 184 7.02 -2.32 -11.57
C ARG A 184 5.81 -3.09 -12.08
N HIS A 185 5.11 -3.79 -11.19
CA HIS A 185 3.97 -4.64 -11.52
C HIS A 185 2.62 -3.91 -11.37
N GLY A 186 2.63 -2.65 -10.94
CA GLY A 186 1.41 -1.87 -10.72
C GLY A 186 0.49 -2.48 -9.66
N ILE A 187 1.05 -3.09 -8.61
CA ILE A 187 0.29 -3.72 -7.53
C ILE A 187 -0.18 -2.61 -6.57
N GLY A 188 -1.50 -2.47 -6.40
CA GLY A 188 -2.09 -1.53 -5.45
C GLY A 188 -1.92 -2.00 -4.00
N LEU A 189 -1.82 -1.07 -3.07
CA LEU A 189 -1.54 -1.37 -1.66
C LEU A 189 -2.59 -0.76 -0.72
N VAL A 190 -3.25 -1.59 0.08
CA VAL A 190 -4.15 -1.15 1.15
C VAL A 190 -3.40 -1.13 2.48
N ALA A 191 -3.16 0.06 3.02
CA ALA A 191 -2.39 0.22 4.26
C ALA A 191 -3.15 -0.28 5.50
N LEU A 192 -2.49 -1.14 6.28
CA LEU A 192 -2.85 -1.39 7.67
C LEU A 192 -2.48 -0.17 8.54
N GLN A 193 -2.97 -0.13 9.78
CA GLN A 193 -2.62 0.93 10.71
C GLN A 193 -1.76 0.43 11.86
N LEU A 194 -0.81 1.25 12.25
CA LEU A 194 0.01 1.10 13.45
C LEU A 194 -0.42 2.14 14.48
N MET A 195 -0.51 1.74 15.74
CA MET A 195 -0.98 2.59 16.83
C MET A 195 0.03 2.63 17.98
N TYR A 196 0.30 3.83 18.49
CA TYR A 196 1.04 4.07 19.74
C TYR A 196 0.18 4.93 20.67
N GLY A 197 -0.47 4.30 21.65
CA GLY A 197 -1.46 5.00 22.48
C GLY A 197 -2.59 5.56 21.60
N ASP A 198 -2.72 6.88 21.57
CA ASP A 198 -3.72 7.60 20.76
C ASP A 198 -3.20 7.98 19.36
N GLU A 199 -1.91 7.78 19.08
CA GLU A 199 -1.33 8.08 17.77
C GLU A 199 -1.60 6.95 16.77
N VAL A 200 -2.08 7.31 15.58
CA VAL A 200 -2.35 6.37 14.47
C VAL A 200 -1.46 6.73 13.28
N PHE A 201 -0.77 5.72 12.75
CA PHE A 201 0.10 5.82 11.58
C PHE A 201 -0.38 4.85 10.50
N GLN A 202 -0.40 5.28 9.24
CA GLN A 202 -0.53 4.36 8.12
C GLN A 202 0.79 3.61 7.94
N ASP A 203 0.70 2.29 7.80
CA ASP A 203 1.87 1.45 7.58
C ASP A 203 2.62 1.89 6.31
N ARG A 204 3.96 1.88 6.37
CA ARG A 204 4.91 2.37 5.34
C ARG A 204 4.92 3.88 5.05
N VAL A 205 3.94 4.65 5.51
CA VAL A 205 3.80 6.07 5.13
C VAL A 205 3.91 7.01 6.34
N GLY A 206 3.58 6.53 7.55
CA GLY A 206 3.50 7.37 8.75
C GLY A 206 4.70 7.34 9.70
N LEU A 207 5.49 6.26 9.68
CA LEU A 207 6.56 6.04 10.65
C LEU A 207 7.73 5.33 9.98
N ASP A 208 8.90 5.94 10.05
CA ASP A 208 10.14 5.32 9.59
C ASP A 208 10.41 4.02 10.35
N ASN A 209 10.90 3.01 9.63
CA ASN A 209 11.11 1.68 10.17
C ASN A 209 12.22 1.67 11.25
N GLN A 210 13.26 2.50 11.13
CA GLN A 210 14.30 2.59 12.17
C GLN A 210 13.75 3.25 13.43
N GLU A 211 12.97 4.31 13.27
CA GLU A 211 12.29 4.99 14.38
C GLU A 211 11.32 4.05 15.10
N PHE A 212 10.56 3.23 14.36
CA PHE A 212 9.71 2.19 14.92
C PHE A 212 10.52 1.22 15.82
N PHE A 213 11.61 0.65 15.30
CA PHE A 213 12.42 -0.30 16.06
C PHE A 213 13.09 0.37 17.28
N ARG A 214 13.48 1.64 17.17
CA ARG A 214 13.98 2.42 18.31
C ARG A 214 12.93 2.54 19.42
N ARG A 215 11.68 2.92 19.07
CA ARG A 215 10.55 2.99 20.02
C ARG A 215 10.25 1.63 20.65
N LEU A 216 10.24 0.58 19.85
CA LEU A 216 9.98 -0.79 20.30
C LEU A 216 11.04 -1.28 21.29
N ARG A 217 12.34 -1.07 20.99
CA ARG A 217 13.46 -1.41 21.89
C ARG A 217 13.44 -0.58 23.18
N ALA A 218 12.89 0.64 23.14
CA ALA A 218 12.65 1.46 24.34
C ALA A 218 11.46 0.99 25.20
N GLY A 219 10.74 -0.06 24.78
CA GLY A 219 9.63 -0.65 25.52
C GLY A 219 8.25 -0.05 25.21
N LEU A 220 8.15 0.86 24.24
CA LEU A 220 6.85 1.36 23.79
C LEU A 220 6.06 0.25 23.10
N VAL A 221 4.80 0.10 23.50
CA VAL A 221 3.91 -0.93 22.98
C VAL A 221 3.16 -0.38 21.78
N ALA A 222 3.46 -0.93 20.60
CA ALA A 222 2.64 -0.72 19.42
C ALA A 222 1.49 -1.73 19.38
N THR A 223 0.33 -1.28 18.91
CA THR A 223 -0.77 -2.15 18.48
C THR A 223 -1.07 -1.90 17.00
N THR A 224 -1.91 -2.73 16.41
CA THR A 224 -2.22 -2.66 14.98
C THR A 224 -3.73 -2.73 14.79
N SER A 225 -4.19 -2.10 13.71
CA SER A 225 -5.58 -2.18 13.30
C SER A 225 -5.67 -2.57 11.82
N GLN A 226 -6.73 -3.31 11.50
CA GLN A 226 -7.08 -3.70 10.14
C GLN A 226 -7.65 -2.49 9.36
N PRO A 227 -7.51 -2.46 8.02
CA PRO A 227 -8.13 -1.42 7.21
C PRO A 227 -9.66 -1.49 7.33
N THR A 228 -10.32 -0.34 7.22
CA THR A 228 -11.78 -0.27 7.36
C THR A 228 -12.49 -0.76 6.09
N VAL A 229 -13.79 -1.04 6.21
CA VAL A 229 -14.63 -1.35 5.03
C VAL A 229 -14.61 -0.19 4.02
N ALA A 230 -14.66 1.06 4.49
CA ALA A 230 -14.60 2.25 3.65
C ALA A 230 -13.27 2.34 2.87
N THR A 231 -12.14 2.07 3.55
CA THR A 231 -10.81 2.04 2.92
C THR A 231 -10.75 0.99 1.80
N PHE A 232 -11.36 -0.19 1.99
CA PHE A 232 -11.43 -1.19 0.93
C PHE A 232 -12.36 -0.78 -0.21
N THR A 233 -13.49 -0.13 0.08
CA THR A 233 -14.38 0.42 -0.96
C THR A 233 -13.63 1.42 -1.85
N GLU A 234 -12.92 2.37 -1.24
CA GLU A 234 -12.09 3.35 -1.97
C GLU A 234 -11.02 2.67 -2.83
N ALA A 235 -10.34 1.66 -2.27
CA ALA A 235 -9.35 0.87 -3.01
C ALA A 235 -9.96 0.13 -4.22
N TYR A 236 -11.19 -0.40 -4.08
CA TYR A 236 -11.89 -1.06 -5.18
C TYR A 236 -12.34 -0.08 -6.26
N GLU A 237 -12.85 1.09 -5.87
CA GLU A 237 -13.20 2.17 -6.80
C GLU A 237 -11.97 2.60 -7.61
N HIS A 238 -10.86 2.83 -6.92
CA HIS A 238 -9.59 3.20 -7.54
C HIS A 238 -9.08 2.11 -8.50
N ALA A 239 -9.03 0.86 -8.04
CA ALA A 239 -8.56 -0.25 -8.86
C ALA A 239 -9.46 -0.51 -10.08
N ARG A 240 -10.78 -0.36 -9.94
CA ARG A 240 -11.75 -0.57 -11.03
C ARG A 240 -11.81 0.58 -12.02
N ALA A 241 -11.38 1.78 -11.65
CA ALA A 241 -11.14 2.85 -12.61
C ALA A 241 -9.98 2.52 -13.57
N MET A 242 -9.07 1.65 -13.15
CA MET A 242 -7.86 1.29 -13.91
C MET A 242 -7.93 -0.07 -14.61
N ALA A 243 -8.81 -0.97 -14.17
CA ALA A 243 -8.91 -2.32 -14.71
C ALA A 243 -10.31 -2.91 -14.63
N ASP A 244 -10.66 -3.81 -15.56
CA ASP A 244 -11.97 -4.46 -15.66
C ASP A 244 -12.26 -5.39 -14.48
N GLU A 245 -11.23 -6.08 -13.97
CA GLU A 245 -11.30 -6.94 -12.81
C GLU A 245 -10.11 -6.72 -11.87
N VAL A 246 -10.31 -7.04 -10.59
CA VAL A 246 -9.31 -6.86 -9.53
C VAL A 246 -9.14 -8.16 -8.77
N VAL A 247 -7.91 -8.64 -8.66
CA VAL A 247 -7.54 -9.72 -7.74
C VAL A 247 -6.93 -9.11 -6.49
N VAL A 248 -7.48 -9.44 -5.32
CA VAL A 248 -7.08 -8.85 -4.05
C VAL A 248 -6.49 -9.93 -3.15
N VAL A 249 -5.20 -9.86 -2.87
CA VAL A 249 -4.45 -10.85 -2.07
C VAL A 249 -4.17 -10.28 -0.70
N LEU A 250 -4.73 -10.89 0.35
CA LEU A 250 -4.67 -10.36 1.71
C LEU A 250 -3.99 -11.34 2.67
N LEU A 251 -3.45 -10.81 3.77
CA LEU A 251 -2.97 -11.63 4.89
C LEU A 251 -4.05 -12.57 5.42
N SER A 252 -3.58 -13.62 6.07
CA SER A 252 -4.39 -14.68 6.66
C SER A 252 -5.61 -14.12 7.39
N GLY A 253 -6.80 -14.52 6.94
CA GLY A 253 -8.06 -14.18 7.61
C GLY A 253 -8.14 -14.72 9.04
N ALA A 254 -7.29 -15.68 9.41
CA ALA A 254 -7.19 -16.19 10.78
C ALA A 254 -6.30 -15.32 11.71
N LEU A 255 -5.47 -14.44 11.15
CA LEU A 255 -4.60 -13.53 11.92
C LEU A 255 -5.21 -12.13 12.08
N SER A 256 -6.02 -11.70 11.11
CA SER A 256 -6.60 -10.36 11.05
C SER A 256 -8.00 -10.36 10.45
N GLY A 257 -8.85 -9.43 10.90
CA GLY A 257 -10.13 -9.15 10.28
C GLY A 257 -10.04 -8.42 8.93
N THR A 258 -8.84 -8.12 8.43
CA THR A 258 -8.61 -7.47 7.12
C THR A 258 -9.38 -8.18 6.00
N TYR A 259 -9.27 -9.51 5.89
CA TYR A 259 -9.99 -10.28 4.87
C TYR A 259 -11.52 -10.15 5.02
N ALA A 260 -12.02 -10.17 6.25
CA ALA A 260 -13.45 -10.02 6.53
C ALA A 260 -13.96 -8.62 6.15
N ASN A 261 -13.19 -7.57 6.42
CA ASN A 261 -13.52 -6.20 6.02
C ASN A 261 -13.51 -6.02 4.50
N ALA A 262 -12.52 -6.62 3.81
CA ALA A 262 -12.44 -6.63 2.36
C ALA A 262 -13.65 -7.34 1.71
N GLU A 263 -14.05 -8.48 2.27
CA GLU A 263 -15.25 -9.21 1.84
C GLU A 263 -16.54 -8.44 2.12
N ALA A 264 -16.63 -7.74 3.25
CA ALA A 264 -17.76 -6.86 3.55
C ALA A 264 -17.88 -5.73 2.52
N ALA A 265 -16.76 -5.05 2.20
CA ALA A 265 -16.71 -4.02 1.16
C ALA A 265 -17.12 -4.57 -0.21
N ARG A 266 -16.65 -5.78 -0.54
CA ARG A 266 -16.95 -6.44 -1.82
C ARG A 266 -18.44 -6.68 -2.02
N ARG A 267 -19.16 -7.09 -0.95
CA ARG A 267 -20.60 -7.36 -1.02
C ARG A 267 -21.44 -6.13 -1.32
N THR A 268 -20.97 -4.95 -0.94
CA THR A 268 -21.64 -3.67 -1.18
C THR A 268 -21.16 -2.97 -2.45
N PHE A 269 -20.09 -3.47 -3.08
CA PHE A 269 -19.49 -2.87 -4.26
C PHE A 269 -20.28 -3.22 -5.53
N ALA A 270 -21.05 -2.26 -6.04
CA ALA A 270 -22.05 -2.47 -7.08
C ALA A 270 -21.47 -2.91 -8.44
N ALA A 271 -20.23 -2.52 -8.77
CA ALA A 271 -19.61 -2.78 -10.07
C ALA A 271 -19.06 -4.22 -10.23
N GLY A 272 -19.05 -5.02 -9.16
CA GLY A 272 -18.52 -6.39 -9.19
C GLY A 272 -17.04 -6.46 -9.59
N GLY A 273 -16.60 -7.61 -10.11
CA GLY A 273 -15.24 -7.77 -10.65
C GLY A 273 -14.12 -7.82 -9.61
N ILE A 274 -14.44 -8.07 -8.34
CA ILE A 274 -13.46 -8.19 -7.25
C ILE A 274 -13.32 -9.67 -6.85
N HIS A 275 -12.10 -10.18 -6.90
CA HIS A 275 -11.76 -11.57 -6.58
C HIS A 275 -10.81 -11.60 -5.38
N LEU A 276 -11.34 -11.97 -4.21
CA LEU A 276 -10.54 -12.02 -2.99
C LEU A 276 -9.79 -13.36 -2.87
N VAL A 277 -8.53 -13.27 -2.43
CA VAL A 277 -7.66 -14.40 -2.14
C VAL A 277 -7.15 -14.26 -0.71
N ASP A 278 -7.60 -15.15 0.17
CA ASP A 278 -7.01 -15.32 1.50
C ASP A 278 -5.67 -16.01 1.33
N SER A 279 -4.55 -15.31 1.57
CA SER A 279 -3.23 -15.92 1.42
C SER A 279 -2.99 -17.05 2.43
N ARG A 280 -3.76 -17.13 3.52
CA ARG A 280 -3.43 -17.94 4.72
C ARG A 280 -1.97 -17.77 5.17
N SER A 281 -1.41 -16.62 4.86
CA SER A 281 -0.02 -16.30 5.06
C SER A 281 0.14 -14.88 5.61
N ALA A 282 1.37 -14.42 5.77
CA ALA A 282 1.71 -13.06 6.14
C ALA A 282 3.04 -12.68 5.47
N SER A 283 3.44 -11.41 5.56
CA SER A 283 4.75 -10.97 5.06
C SER A 283 4.89 -11.29 3.55
N LEU A 284 6.09 -11.61 3.08
CA LEU A 284 6.33 -12.05 1.71
C LEU A 284 5.51 -13.28 1.29
N GLY A 285 4.88 -14.02 2.20
CA GLY A 285 3.88 -15.03 1.82
C GLY A 285 2.64 -14.44 1.13
N VAL A 286 2.23 -13.23 1.52
CA VAL A 286 1.21 -12.43 0.80
C VAL A 286 1.85 -11.79 -0.43
N GLY A 287 3.04 -11.21 -0.26
CA GLY A 287 3.75 -10.50 -1.31
C GLY A 287 4.04 -11.34 -2.56
N LEU A 288 4.61 -12.54 -2.40
CA LEU A 288 4.95 -13.39 -3.54
C LEU A 288 3.70 -13.92 -4.27
N LEU A 289 2.58 -14.09 -3.56
CA LEU A 289 1.29 -14.41 -4.19
C LEU A 289 0.74 -13.22 -4.98
N ALA A 290 0.83 -11.99 -4.44
CA ALA A 290 0.44 -10.79 -5.16
C ALA A 290 1.30 -10.56 -6.41
N LEU A 291 2.63 -10.73 -6.29
CA LEU A 291 3.57 -10.69 -7.39
C LEU A 291 3.21 -11.73 -8.47
N ARG A 292 2.94 -12.97 -8.06
CA ARG A 292 2.52 -14.02 -8.98
C ARG A 292 1.19 -13.69 -9.67
N GLY A 293 0.25 -13.10 -8.95
CA GLY A 293 -1.02 -12.64 -9.51
C GLY A 293 -0.82 -11.59 -10.60
N ALA A 294 0.08 -10.63 -10.35
CA ALA A 294 0.38 -9.56 -11.31
C ALA A 294 1.05 -10.12 -12.57
N GLU A 295 2.01 -11.04 -12.43
CA GLU A 295 2.64 -11.72 -13.57
C GLU A 295 1.63 -12.51 -14.42
N LEU A 296 0.64 -13.14 -13.78
CA LEU A 296 -0.43 -13.86 -14.50
C LEU A 296 -1.39 -12.89 -15.20
N ALA A 297 -1.71 -11.76 -14.56
CA ALA A 297 -2.50 -10.68 -15.16
C ALA A 297 -1.78 -10.08 -16.40
N GLU A 298 -0.47 -9.84 -16.30
CA GLU A 298 0.39 -9.41 -17.42
C GLU A 298 0.43 -10.46 -18.54
N ALA A 299 0.37 -11.75 -18.19
CA ALA A 299 0.21 -12.85 -19.15
C ALA A 299 -1.23 -12.99 -19.69
N GLY A 300 -2.14 -12.08 -19.35
CA GLY A 300 -3.52 -11.99 -19.84
C GLY A 300 -4.43 -13.07 -19.28
N TRP A 301 -4.17 -13.60 -18.08
CA TRP A 301 -5.07 -14.55 -17.42
C TRP A 301 -6.34 -13.88 -16.92
N PRO A 302 -7.52 -14.54 -17.02
CA PRO A 302 -8.75 -14.05 -16.39
C PRO A 302 -8.62 -13.99 -14.86
N ALA A 303 -9.26 -13.02 -14.21
CA ALA A 303 -9.11 -12.81 -12.77
C ALA A 303 -9.55 -14.02 -11.91
N ALA A 304 -10.61 -14.72 -12.32
CA ALA A 304 -11.07 -15.94 -11.66
C ALA A 304 -10.02 -17.07 -11.72
N ASP A 305 -9.35 -17.23 -12.87
CA ASP A 305 -8.30 -18.24 -13.06
C ASP A 305 -7.05 -17.88 -12.26
N ILE A 306 -6.71 -16.58 -12.18
CA ILE A 306 -5.63 -16.09 -11.32
C ILE A 306 -5.93 -16.43 -9.87
N ALA A 307 -7.12 -16.09 -9.35
CA ALA A 307 -7.49 -16.37 -7.97
C ALA A 307 -7.45 -17.88 -7.63
N ALA A 308 -7.89 -18.73 -8.56
CA ALA A 308 -7.81 -20.18 -8.43
C ALA A 308 -6.36 -20.68 -8.43
N GLU A 309 -5.50 -20.14 -9.30
CA GLU A 309 -4.09 -20.50 -9.36
C GLU A 309 -3.34 -20.05 -8.10
N LEU A 310 -3.60 -18.84 -7.59
CA LEU A 310 -3.01 -18.38 -6.32
C LEU A 310 -3.42 -19.27 -5.14
N THR A 311 -4.67 -19.75 -5.13
CA THR A 311 -5.17 -20.71 -4.14
C THR A 311 -4.40 -22.03 -4.19
N ARG A 312 -4.07 -22.51 -5.40
CA ARG A 312 -3.27 -23.71 -5.62
C ARG A 312 -1.81 -23.49 -5.19
N VAL A 313 -1.17 -22.41 -5.65
CA VAL A 313 0.21 -22.04 -5.32
C VAL A 313 0.38 -21.91 -3.81
N ARG A 314 -0.56 -21.25 -3.12
CA ARG A 314 -0.59 -21.17 -1.66
C ARG A 314 -0.53 -22.55 -1.00
N GLY A 315 -1.24 -23.55 -1.51
CA GLY A 315 -1.30 -24.90 -0.92
C GLY A 315 0.01 -25.70 -0.98
N GLN A 316 0.99 -25.24 -1.75
CA GLN A 316 2.33 -25.84 -1.91
C GLN A 316 3.45 -24.89 -1.46
N SER A 317 3.08 -23.75 -0.90
CA SER A 317 3.99 -22.70 -0.45
C SER A 317 3.89 -22.56 1.06
N GLY A 318 4.86 -21.89 1.67
CA GLY A 318 4.85 -21.70 3.11
C GLY A 318 5.95 -20.79 3.61
N LEU A 319 6.01 -20.65 4.93
CA LEU A 319 7.05 -19.88 5.59
C LEU A 319 7.49 -20.54 6.89
N PHE A 320 8.76 -20.32 7.22
CA PHE A 320 9.29 -20.51 8.56
C PHE A 320 9.82 -19.19 9.06
N PHE A 321 9.56 -18.88 10.32
CA PHE A 321 10.12 -17.68 10.94
C PHE A 321 10.53 -17.95 12.37
N THR A 322 11.43 -17.10 12.86
CA THR A 322 11.92 -17.13 14.23
C THR A 322 11.84 -15.73 14.81
N VAL A 323 11.68 -15.67 16.13
CA VAL A 323 11.60 -14.46 16.92
C VAL A 323 12.56 -14.56 18.10
N ASP A 324 12.99 -13.43 18.64
CA ASP A 324 13.92 -13.45 19.76
C ASP A 324 13.22 -13.91 21.06
N THR A 325 12.00 -13.43 21.29
CA THR A 325 11.08 -13.85 22.35
C THR A 325 9.66 -13.98 21.80
N LEU A 326 8.79 -14.73 22.49
CA LEU A 326 7.38 -14.83 22.12
C LEU A 326 6.52 -13.68 22.66
N ASP A 327 7.09 -12.72 23.39
CA ASP A 327 6.31 -11.76 24.19
C ASP A 327 5.37 -10.90 23.34
N ASN A 328 5.86 -10.38 22.21
CA ASN A 328 5.06 -9.59 21.28
C ASN A 328 3.91 -10.41 20.68
N LEU A 329 4.20 -11.66 20.29
CA LEU A 329 3.22 -12.57 19.72
C LEU A 329 2.14 -12.89 20.75
N ILE A 330 2.52 -13.20 21.99
CA ILE A 330 1.60 -13.50 23.10
C ILE A 330 0.74 -12.28 23.41
N ARG A 331 1.37 -11.11 23.59
CA ARG A 331 0.68 -9.85 23.90
C ARG A 331 -0.35 -9.50 22.83
N SER A 332 -0.03 -9.77 21.57
CA SER A 332 -0.95 -9.54 20.48
C SER A 332 -2.05 -10.59 20.34
N GLY A 333 -1.96 -11.75 21.01
CA GLY A 333 -2.97 -12.81 20.93
C GLY A 333 -2.89 -13.69 19.67
N ARG A 334 -1.89 -13.49 18.80
CA ARG A 334 -1.76 -14.22 17.50
C ARG A 334 -1.10 -15.60 17.62
N VAL A 335 -0.83 -16.07 18.84
CA VAL A 335 -0.17 -17.36 19.14
C VAL A 335 -0.97 -18.28 20.05
N SER A 336 -2.28 -18.31 19.86
CA SER A 336 -3.19 -19.15 20.66
C SER A 336 -2.77 -20.63 20.69
N ARG A 337 -2.18 -21.16 19.62
CA ARG A 337 -1.67 -22.55 19.50
C ARG A 337 -0.27 -22.77 20.11
N VAL A 338 0.45 -21.71 20.49
CA VAL A 338 1.82 -21.79 21.04
C VAL A 338 1.83 -21.84 22.59
N LYS A 339 0.66 -21.76 23.24
CA LYS A 339 0.54 -21.72 24.71
C LYS A 339 1.23 -22.89 25.43
N GLY A 340 1.29 -24.07 24.82
CA GLY A 340 1.97 -25.26 25.36
C GLY A 340 3.50 -25.17 25.37
N TRP A 341 4.10 -24.21 24.67
CA TRP A 341 5.57 -24.04 24.59
C TRP A 341 6.13 -23.01 25.58
N LEU A 342 5.26 -22.21 26.21
CA LEU A 342 5.63 -21.05 27.03
C LEU A 342 6.54 -21.38 28.22
N GLY A 343 6.39 -22.55 28.85
CA GLY A 343 7.18 -22.94 30.02
C GLY A 343 8.62 -23.39 29.74
N SER A 344 9.05 -23.43 28.48
CA SER A 344 10.31 -24.07 28.06
C SER A 344 11.20 -23.21 27.15
N LEU A 345 10.83 -21.95 26.93
CA LEU A 345 11.42 -21.09 25.89
C LEU A 345 12.53 -20.15 26.35
N LEU A 346 12.76 -19.97 27.66
CA LEU A 346 13.82 -19.06 28.15
C LEU A 346 15.22 -19.42 27.61
N ASP A 347 15.50 -20.70 27.39
CA ASP A 347 16.78 -21.21 26.87
C ASP A 347 16.77 -21.49 25.36
N PHE A 348 15.62 -21.38 24.69
CA PHE A 348 15.41 -21.89 23.34
C PHE A 348 14.86 -20.82 22.39
N LYS A 349 15.38 -20.82 21.16
CA LYS A 349 14.86 -19.98 20.08
C LYS A 349 13.81 -20.75 19.28
N PRO A 350 12.56 -20.25 19.18
CA PRO A 350 11.50 -20.95 18.49
C PRO A 350 11.66 -20.83 16.98
N ILE A 351 11.22 -21.86 16.26
CA ILE A 351 10.95 -21.86 14.84
C ILE A 351 9.46 -22.11 14.68
N LEU A 352 8.79 -21.17 14.03
CA LEU A 352 7.35 -21.09 13.87
C LEU A 352 6.99 -21.13 12.39
N ALA A 353 5.74 -21.48 12.10
CA ALA A 353 5.15 -21.43 10.77
C ALA A 353 3.71 -20.89 10.85
N LEU A 354 3.08 -20.76 9.69
CA LEU A 354 1.63 -20.69 9.58
C LEU A 354 1.09 -22.05 9.16
N ASP A 355 0.09 -22.56 9.87
CA ASP A 355 -0.53 -23.84 9.55
C ASP A 355 -1.50 -23.74 8.36
N ALA A 356 -2.18 -24.85 8.04
CA ALA A 356 -3.11 -24.91 6.91
C ALA A 356 -4.30 -23.95 7.03
N GLU A 357 -4.63 -23.47 8.24
CA GLU A 357 -5.65 -22.46 8.49
C GLU A 357 -5.06 -21.03 8.52
N GLY A 358 -3.74 -20.89 8.38
CA GLY A 358 -3.04 -19.62 8.42
C GLY A 358 -2.84 -19.07 9.83
N LEU A 359 -2.84 -19.92 10.86
CA LEU A 359 -2.55 -19.55 12.25
C LEU A 359 -1.09 -19.81 12.62
N VAL A 360 -0.53 -19.01 13.53
CA VAL A 360 0.83 -19.24 14.03
C VAL A 360 0.90 -20.54 14.81
N SER A 361 1.78 -21.43 14.36
CA SER A 361 1.99 -22.76 14.93
C SER A 361 3.47 -23.02 15.20
N PRO A 362 3.83 -23.67 16.33
CA PRO A 362 5.20 -24.06 16.61
C PRO A 362 5.64 -25.24 15.73
N VAL A 363 6.87 -25.18 15.22
CA VAL A 363 7.45 -26.24 14.37
C VAL A 363 8.59 -26.94 15.11
N ASP A 364 9.62 -26.18 15.51
CA ASP A 364 10.78 -26.71 16.23
C ASP A 364 11.44 -25.62 17.09
N ARG A 365 12.47 -25.97 17.86
CA ARG A 365 13.22 -25.04 18.70
C ARG A 365 14.68 -25.47 18.80
N VAL A 366 15.56 -24.48 18.92
CA VAL A 366 17.00 -24.72 19.03
C VAL A 366 17.62 -23.97 20.20
N ARG A 367 18.75 -24.46 20.71
CA ARG A 367 19.50 -23.74 21.74
C ARG A 367 20.47 -22.76 21.07
N GLY A 368 20.25 -21.46 21.27
CA GLY A 368 21.09 -20.39 20.74
C GLY A 368 20.81 -20.01 19.28
N ARG A 369 21.11 -18.75 18.91
CA ARG A 369 20.82 -18.18 17.59
C ARG A 369 21.57 -18.88 16.44
N ALA A 370 22.81 -19.32 16.69
CA ALA A 370 23.66 -19.95 15.67
C ALA A 370 23.09 -21.27 15.11
N ALA A 371 22.22 -21.95 15.87
CA ALA A 371 21.60 -23.20 15.46
C ALA A 371 20.32 -23.01 14.62
N LEU A 372 19.79 -21.78 14.51
CA LEU A 372 18.53 -21.51 13.82
C LEU A 372 18.61 -21.77 12.32
N LEU A 373 19.57 -21.16 11.61
CA LEU A 373 19.68 -21.30 10.16
C LEU A 373 19.90 -22.76 9.74
N PRO A 374 20.84 -23.54 10.31
CA PRO A 374 20.97 -24.96 9.98
C PRO A 374 19.67 -25.75 10.18
N LYS A 375 18.92 -25.46 11.24
CA LYS A 375 17.66 -26.15 11.52
C LYS A 375 16.53 -25.74 10.57
N VAL A 376 16.43 -24.45 10.23
CA VAL A 376 15.47 -23.94 9.23
C VAL A 376 15.74 -24.55 7.86
N LEU A 377 17.01 -24.70 7.45
CA LEU A 377 17.36 -25.39 6.20
C LEU A 377 16.94 -26.86 6.21
N ALA A 378 17.14 -27.57 7.33
CA ALA A 378 16.68 -28.96 7.45
C ALA A 378 15.14 -29.06 7.34
N LEU A 379 14.41 -28.16 7.98
CA LEU A 379 12.94 -28.10 7.88
C LEU A 379 12.47 -27.76 6.45
N LEU A 380 13.19 -26.87 5.74
CA LEU A 380 12.92 -26.59 4.32
C LEU A 380 13.16 -27.82 3.44
N ASP A 381 14.20 -28.62 3.70
CA ASP A 381 14.45 -29.85 2.94
C ASP A 381 13.31 -30.87 3.10
N GLU A 382 12.66 -30.89 4.27
CA GLU A 382 11.49 -31.73 4.54
C GLU A 382 10.21 -31.18 3.90
N ALA A 383 10.05 -29.85 3.90
CA ALA A 383 8.84 -29.19 3.41
C ALA A 383 8.77 -29.06 1.88
N LEU A 384 9.92 -28.91 1.22
CA LEU A 384 9.95 -28.72 -0.23
C LEU A 384 9.64 -30.03 -0.97
N PRO A 385 8.95 -29.96 -2.12
CA PRO A 385 8.67 -31.13 -2.93
C PRO A 385 9.98 -31.79 -3.39
N GLN A 386 10.02 -33.12 -3.36
CA GLN A 386 11.19 -33.92 -3.73
C GLN A 386 11.51 -33.87 -5.23
N ARG A 387 10.56 -33.44 -6.07
CA ARG A 387 10.79 -33.18 -7.50
C ARG A 387 11.33 -31.77 -7.66
N ARG A 388 12.15 -31.56 -8.70
CA ARG A 388 12.77 -30.27 -9.02
C ARG A 388 11.69 -29.25 -9.42
N ALA A 389 11.15 -28.57 -8.43
CA ALA A 389 10.17 -27.51 -8.55
C ALA A 389 10.82 -26.21 -9.04
N ARG A 390 10.04 -25.37 -9.74
CA ARG A 390 10.48 -23.99 -10.01
C ARG A 390 10.18 -23.17 -8.76
N LEU A 391 11.25 -22.72 -8.09
CA LEU A 391 11.14 -22.13 -6.77
C LEU A 391 11.47 -20.63 -6.77
N ARG A 392 10.56 -19.84 -6.21
CA ARG A 392 10.79 -18.46 -5.79
C ARG A 392 10.89 -18.45 -4.27
N MET A 393 11.83 -17.70 -3.71
CA MET A 393 12.02 -17.62 -2.26
C MET A 393 11.95 -16.18 -1.76
N GLY A 394 11.62 -16.03 -0.48
CA GLY A 394 11.62 -14.76 0.23
C GLY A 394 12.47 -14.87 1.50
N VAL A 395 13.15 -13.78 1.86
CA VAL A 395 13.80 -13.62 3.16
C VAL A 395 13.30 -12.32 3.77
N VAL A 396 12.81 -12.39 5.00
CA VAL A 396 12.36 -11.21 5.73
C VAL A 396 13.07 -11.04 7.06
N HIS A 397 13.19 -9.80 7.52
CA HIS A 397 13.88 -9.50 8.78
C HIS A 397 13.33 -8.28 9.52
N ALA A 398 13.44 -8.30 10.83
CA ALA A 398 13.12 -7.20 11.74
C ALA A 398 14.42 -6.61 12.27
N ASP A 399 14.93 -5.56 11.63
CA ASP A 399 16.16 -4.86 12.06
C ASP A 399 17.42 -5.74 12.19
N CYS A 400 17.53 -6.80 11.37
CA CYS A 400 18.68 -7.71 11.37
C CYS A 400 19.19 -8.07 9.95
N ALA A 401 19.46 -7.03 9.14
CA ALA A 401 19.86 -7.18 7.73
C ALA A 401 21.10 -8.06 7.48
N ASN A 402 22.05 -8.13 8.41
CA ASN A 402 23.19 -9.05 8.32
C ASN A 402 22.73 -10.52 8.29
N THR A 403 21.86 -10.90 9.22
CA THR A 403 21.26 -12.23 9.27
C THR A 403 20.50 -12.55 7.98
N ALA A 404 19.74 -11.58 7.46
CA ALA A 404 19.01 -11.77 6.20
C ALA A 404 19.94 -12.06 5.02
N ARG A 405 21.10 -11.40 4.94
CA ARG A 405 22.12 -11.68 3.92
C ARG A 405 22.68 -13.10 4.04
N ASP A 406 23.02 -13.53 5.25
CA ASP A 406 23.54 -14.88 5.50
C ASP A 406 22.51 -15.96 5.13
N VAL A 407 21.24 -15.73 5.49
CA VAL A 407 20.10 -16.60 5.14
C VAL A 407 19.92 -16.66 3.62
N ARG A 408 19.84 -15.50 2.94
CA ARG A 408 19.72 -15.41 1.47
C ARG A 408 20.82 -16.21 0.78
N ASP A 409 22.07 -16.04 1.21
CA ASP A 409 23.21 -16.70 0.60
C ASP A 409 23.16 -18.22 0.80
N ALA A 410 22.70 -18.68 1.97
CA ALA A 410 22.49 -20.10 2.23
C ALA A 410 21.37 -20.69 1.36
N LEU A 411 20.24 -19.99 1.22
CA LEU A 411 19.13 -20.41 0.35
C LEU A 411 19.55 -20.48 -1.11
N HIS A 412 20.26 -19.46 -1.60
CA HIS A 412 20.75 -19.43 -2.98
C HIS A 412 21.65 -20.63 -3.29
N ARG A 413 22.64 -20.90 -2.43
CA ARG A 413 23.57 -22.03 -2.60
C ARG A 413 22.89 -23.40 -2.51
N ARG A 414 21.86 -23.54 -1.67
CA ARG A 414 21.25 -24.84 -1.38
C ARG A 414 20.14 -25.19 -2.37
N TYR A 415 19.25 -24.24 -2.67
CA TYR A 415 18.02 -24.52 -3.41
C TYR A 415 18.01 -23.98 -4.84
N HIS A 416 18.96 -23.11 -5.21
CA HIS A 416 19.04 -22.49 -6.54
C HIS A 416 17.69 -21.93 -7.03
N PRO A 417 16.96 -21.15 -6.21
CA PRO A 417 15.71 -20.54 -6.64
C PRO A 417 15.97 -19.59 -7.81
N PHE A 418 14.98 -19.43 -8.70
CA PHE A 418 15.14 -18.51 -9.84
C PHE A 418 15.11 -17.04 -9.41
N GLU A 419 14.57 -16.76 -8.22
CA GLU A 419 14.51 -15.44 -7.61
C GLU A 419 14.49 -15.54 -6.09
N ILE A 420 15.17 -14.61 -5.41
CA ILE A 420 15.06 -14.41 -3.96
C ILE A 420 14.72 -12.95 -3.70
N VAL A 421 13.55 -12.70 -3.13
CA VAL A 421 13.16 -11.37 -2.65
C VAL A 421 13.61 -11.22 -1.20
N VAL A 422 14.34 -10.15 -0.88
CA VAL A 422 14.77 -9.84 0.49
C VAL A 422 14.15 -8.52 0.90
N SER A 423 13.49 -8.48 2.04
CA SER A 423 12.79 -7.27 2.51
C SER A 423 12.81 -7.14 4.03
N PRO A 424 12.96 -5.94 4.60
CA PRO A 424 12.59 -5.73 6.00
C PRO A 424 11.08 -5.95 6.17
N ILE A 425 10.66 -6.50 7.32
CA ILE A 425 9.23 -6.54 7.65
C ILE A 425 8.71 -5.14 7.96
N THR A 426 7.43 -4.87 7.69
CA THR A 426 6.82 -3.59 8.09
C THR A 426 6.64 -3.48 9.60
N ALA A 427 6.45 -2.25 10.09
CA ALA A 427 6.21 -1.95 11.49
C ALA A 427 4.99 -2.69 12.06
N VAL A 428 3.95 -2.88 11.23
CA VAL A 428 2.74 -3.63 11.61
C VAL A 428 3.07 -5.09 11.97
N LEU A 429 3.86 -5.77 11.13
CA LEU A 429 4.28 -7.14 11.44
C LEU A 429 5.28 -7.19 12.59
N ALA A 430 6.22 -6.24 12.62
CA ALA A 430 7.22 -6.15 13.67
C ALA A 430 6.63 -5.87 15.06
N ALA A 431 5.49 -5.18 15.15
CA ALA A 431 4.75 -5.01 16.41
C ALA A 431 4.35 -6.37 17.02
N HIS A 432 4.11 -7.37 16.19
CA HIS A 432 3.75 -8.73 16.58
C HIS A 432 4.95 -9.67 16.75
N THR A 433 5.98 -9.57 15.90
CA THR A 433 7.13 -10.49 15.95
C THR A 433 8.26 -10.02 16.86
N GLY A 434 8.37 -8.71 17.10
CA GLY A 434 9.48 -8.11 17.80
C GLY A 434 10.74 -7.90 16.93
N PRO A 435 11.76 -7.23 17.48
CA PRO A 435 13.05 -7.03 16.81
C PRO A 435 13.82 -8.35 16.69
N ASP A 436 14.82 -8.36 15.81
CA ASP A 436 15.71 -9.50 15.51
C ASP A 436 15.00 -10.74 14.93
N ALA A 437 13.68 -10.68 14.72
CA ALA A 437 12.94 -11.71 14.02
C ALA A 437 13.39 -11.82 12.56
N TRP A 438 13.35 -13.02 12.00
CA TRP A 438 13.58 -13.24 10.58
C TRP A 438 12.84 -14.48 10.10
N GLY A 439 12.60 -14.55 8.79
CA GLY A 439 11.88 -15.67 8.19
C GLY A 439 12.30 -15.97 6.77
N VAL A 440 11.97 -17.18 6.34
CA VAL A 440 12.14 -17.69 4.98
C VAL A 440 10.77 -18.06 4.44
N ILE A 441 10.52 -17.68 3.20
CA ILE A 441 9.29 -17.99 2.47
C ILE A 441 9.70 -18.80 1.25
N TRP A 442 8.94 -19.83 0.91
CA TRP A 442 9.09 -20.53 -0.36
C TRP A 442 7.76 -20.53 -1.11
N GLN A 443 7.85 -20.23 -2.40
CA GLN A 443 6.74 -20.28 -3.34
C GLN A 443 7.08 -21.26 -4.45
N VAL A 444 6.24 -22.29 -4.59
CA VAL A 444 6.37 -23.31 -5.63
C VAL A 444 5.55 -22.87 -6.84
N GLU A 445 6.21 -22.72 -7.99
CA GLU A 445 5.61 -22.28 -9.27
C GLU A 445 5.66 -23.40 -10.31
N ASP A 446 5.18 -24.57 -9.90
CA ASP A 446 5.17 -25.77 -10.73
C ASP A 446 3.93 -25.75 -11.63
N GLY A 447 4.12 -25.28 -12.86
CA GLY A 447 3.13 -25.32 -13.93
C GLY A 447 2.52 -23.96 -14.27
N ILE A 448 2.51 -23.64 -15.57
CA ILE A 448 1.42 -22.89 -16.18
C ILE A 448 0.45 -23.99 -16.62
N PRO A 449 -0.78 -24.10 -16.06
CA PRO A 449 -1.80 -24.94 -16.68
C PRO A 449 -1.87 -24.58 -18.16
N SER A 450 -1.57 -25.53 -19.05
CA SER A 450 -1.69 -25.32 -20.48
C SER A 450 -3.11 -24.85 -20.76
N ARG A 451 -3.27 -23.72 -21.46
CA ARG A 451 -4.56 -23.17 -21.89
C ARG A 451 -5.33 -24.05 -22.88
N ASP A 452 -4.98 -25.33 -23.01
CA ASP A 452 -5.60 -26.24 -23.95
C ASP A 452 -6.65 -27.10 -23.22
N PRO A 453 -7.96 -26.73 -23.29
CA PRO A 453 -9.03 -27.58 -22.78
C PRO A 453 -9.14 -28.93 -23.51
N GLY A 454 -8.34 -29.19 -24.55
CA GLY A 454 -8.34 -30.43 -25.32
C GLY A 454 -7.52 -31.60 -24.77
N GLU A 455 -6.52 -31.39 -23.90
CA GLU A 455 -5.60 -32.49 -23.53
C GLU A 455 -6.02 -33.32 -22.30
N ALA A 456 -6.97 -32.86 -21.49
CA ALA A 456 -7.47 -33.63 -20.36
C ALA A 456 -8.33 -34.86 -20.76
N GLY A 457 -8.74 -34.95 -22.03
CA GLY A 457 -9.65 -36.00 -22.51
C GLY A 457 -9.00 -37.25 -23.13
N ASN A 458 -7.70 -37.26 -23.43
CA ASN A 458 -7.12 -38.30 -24.31
C ASN A 458 -6.09 -39.26 -23.67
N LYS A 459 -5.95 -39.28 -22.34
CA LYS A 459 -5.00 -40.19 -21.65
C LYS A 459 -5.63 -41.47 -21.06
N SER A 460 -6.86 -41.84 -21.43
CA SER A 460 -7.51 -43.08 -20.93
C SER A 460 -7.76 -44.17 -21.98
N ARG A 461 -7.32 -44.03 -23.23
CA ARG A 461 -7.54 -45.05 -24.29
C ARG A 461 -6.32 -45.26 -25.18
N SER A 462 -5.24 -45.78 -24.62
CA SER A 462 -4.16 -46.41 -25.40
C SER A 462 -3.35 -47.32 -24.47
N GLY A 463 -3.94 -48.47 -24.15
CA GLY A 463 -3.33 -49.47 -23.28
C GLY A 463 -4.14 -50.75 -23.27
N LEU A 464 -4.47 -51.25 -24.46
CA LEU A 464 -5.00 -52.59 -24.72
C LEU A 464 -4.77 -52.89 -26.20
N LEU A 465 -3.59 -53.43 -26.50
CA LEU A 465 -3.30 -54.50 -27.45
C LEU A 465 -1.84 -54.91 -27.32
#